data_AF-A0A0G4MA05-F1
#
_entry.id   AF-A0A0G4MA05-F1
#
_cell.length_a   1.000
_cell.length_b   1.000
_cell.length_c   1.000
_cell.angle_alpha   90.00
_cell.angle_beta   90.00
_cell.angle_gamma   90.00
#
_symmetry.space_group_name_H-M   'P 1'
#
loop_
_entity.id
_entity.type
_entity.pdbx_description
1 polymer ?
#
loop_
_entity_poly.entity_id
_entity_poly.type
_entity_poly.pdbx_seq_one_letter_code
_entity_poly.pdbx_strand_id
1 'polypeptide(L)'
;IPKVLPEREVQEKWFAEPLHYLTLRSETFKKNASGHPALPRTHQDLLFSYMRLKNAPWLLLVDTGPDLATLDAEAKQAAQADFPALGETTPKESEPKSFRAYIEYLKWLEFQQPPLNYLERTTLTSFQDWMQSPLQPLSDNLESATYEIFEGDPVKYNQYEEAIAEALAEWKDLGRAYSSPKGAVVIAVAGSGRGPLVTRALKAANETGVAV
;
A
#
# COMPACT_ATOMS: atom_id res chain seq x y z
N ILE A 1 11.31 9.49 -17.17
CA ILE A 1 11.14 10.54 -16.13
C ILE A 1 12.15 11.66 -16.40
N PRO A 2 11.71 12.93 -16.55
CA PRO A 2 12.59 14.05 -16.82
C PRO A 2 13.35 14.52 -15.56
N LYS A 3 14.47 15.24 -15.74
CA LYS A 3 15.26 15.84 -14.63
C LYS A 3 14.45 16.79 -13.75
N VAL A 4 13.51 17.51 -14.35
CA VAL A 4 12.56 18.38 -13.67
C VAL A 4 11.17 17.84 -13.96
N LEU A 5 10.46 17.42 -12.92
CA LEU A 5 9.09 16.96 -13.06
C LEU A 5 8.18 18.12 -13.49
N PRO A 6 7.22 17.88 -14.39
CA PRO A 6 6.20 18.88 -14.72
C PRO A 6 5.30 19.12 -13.50
N GLU A 7 4.41 20.11 -13.60
CA GLU A 7 3.40 20.36 -12.57
C GLU A 7 2.52 19.13 -12.33
N ARG A 8 1.95 19.04 -11.13
CA ARG A 8 1.20 17.87 -10.67
C ARG A 8 0.04 17.51 -11.60
N GLU A 9 -0.66 18.50 -12.13
CA GLU A 9 -1.75 18.33 -13.10
C GLU A 9 -1.32 17.55 -14.36
N VAL A 10 -0.07 17.71 -14.79
CA VAL A 10 0.48 16.98 -15.94
C VAL A 10 0.88 15.56 -15.55
N GLN A 11 1.39 15.37 -14.33
CA GLN A 11 1.74 14.04 -13.81
C GLN A 11 0.49 13.16 -13.66
N GLU A 12 -0.60 13.73 -13.16
CA GLU A 12 -1.86 13.01 -12.89
C GLU A 12 -2.58 12.54 -14.17
N LYS A 13 -2.19 13.03 -15.35
CA LYS A 13 -2.67 12.47 -16.63
C LYS A 13 -2.33 10.99 -16.81
N TRP A 14 -1.31 10.50 -16.13
CA TRP A 14 -0.87 9.10 -16.17
C TRP A 14 -1.46 8.25 -15.06
N PHE A 15 -2.29 8.82 -14.18
CA PHE A 15 -2.78 8.15 -12.97
C PHE A 15 -3.52 6.84 -13.26
N ALA A 16 -4.33 6.81 -14.32
CA ALA A 16 -5.12 5.64 -14.72
C ALA A 16 -4.56 4.90 -15.95
N GLU A 17 -3.36 5.29 -16.41
CA GLU A 17 -2.75 4.68 -17.58
C GLU A 17 -1.97 3.40 -17.19
N PRO A 18 -1.94 2.37 -18.06
CA PRO A 18 -1.23 1.12 -17.79
C PRO A 18 0.30 1.30 -17.94
N LEU A 19 0.93 1.89 -16.94
CA LEU A 19 2.37 2.12 -16.93
C LEU A 19 3.13 0.80 -16.75
N HIS A 20 3.96 0.44 -17.73
CA HIS A 20 4.82 -0.75 -17.67
C HIS A 20 6.27 -0.44 -17.35
N TYR A 21 6.79 0.70 -17.83
CA TYR A 21 8.20 1.06 -17.68
C TYR A 21 8.36 2.53 -17.33
N LEU A 22 9.22 2.82 -16.35
CA LEU A 22 9.68 4.16 -16.02
C LEU A 22 11.16 4.27 -16.34
N THR A 23 11.50 5.11 -17.31
CA THR A 23 12.89 5.36 -17.70
C THR A 23 13.54 6.41 -16.80
N LEU A 24 14.70 6.09 -16.25
CA LEU A 24 15.51 6.95 -15.39
C LEU A 24 16.89 7.11 -16.03
N ARG A 25 17.22 8.33 -16.43
CA ARG A 25 18.55 8.65 -16.96
C ARG A 25 19.47 9.17 -15.86
N SER A 26 20.77 9.26 -16.13
CA SER A 26 21.73 9.80 -15.16
C SER A 26 21.36 11.22 -14.68
N GLU A 27 20.77 12.05 -15.53
CA GLU A 27 20.43 13.45 -15.23
C GLU A 27 19.23 13.59 -14.28
N THR A 28 18.45 12.53 -14.10
CA THR A 28 17.33 12.49 -13.15
C THR A 28 17.82 12.48 -11.70
N PHE A 29 19.06 12.05 -11.46
CA PHE A 29 19.67 11.94 -10.14
C PHE A 29 20.48 13.20 -9.79
N LYS A 30 20.58 13.49 -8.49
CA LYS A 30 21.49 14.48 -7.92
C LYS A 30 22.52 13.76 -7.05
N LYS A 31 23.75 14.26 -6.99
CA LYS A 31 24.74 13.74 -6.04
C LYS A 31 24.40 14.23 -4.63
N ASN A 32 24.39 13.32 -3.66
CA ASN A 32 24.28 13.67 -2.24
C ASN A 32 25.61 14.23 -1.71
N ALA A 33 25.66 14.63 -0.43
CA ALA A 33 26.87 15.14 0.21
C ALA A 33 28.05 14.15 0.19
N SER A 34 27.75 12.85 0.14
CA SER A 34 28.71 11.75 0.03
C SER A 34 29.07 11.38 -1.42
N GLY A 35 28.54 12.10 -2.42
CA GLY A 35 28.82 11.88 -3.84
C GLY A 35 27.97 10.80 -4.53
N HIS A 36 27.07 10.09 -3.83
CA HIS A 36 26.21 9.05 -4.40
C HIS A 36 24.98 9.62 -5.12
N PRO A 37 24.49 8.96 -6.19
CA PRO A 37 23.28 9.38 -6.88
C PRO A 37 22.04 9.19 -5.99
N ALA A 38 21.21 10.23 -5.92
CA ALA A 38 19.95 10.23 -5.19
C ALA A 38 18.88 11.02 -5.94
N LEU A 39 17.64 10.56 -5.92
CA LEU A 39 16.52 11.27 -6.51
C LEU A 39 16.06 12.41 -5.60
N PRO A 40 15.63 13.56 -6.17
CA PRO A 40 14.95 14.59 -5.40
C PRO A 40 13.67 14.07 -4.74
N ARG A 41 13.23 14.69 -3.64
CA ARG A 41 12.03 14.24 -2.91
C ARG A 41 10.79 14.11 -3.80
N THR A 42 10.59 15.06 -4.70
CA THR A 42 9.47 15.05 -5.66
C THR A 42 9.45 13.82 -6.56
N HIS A 43 10.61 13.30 -6.93
CA HIS A 43 10.74 12.09 -7.75
C HIS A 43 10.54 10.83 -6.91
N GLN A 44 11.01 10.85 -5.65
CA GLN A 44 10.76 9.76 -4.71
C GLN A 44 9.25 9.60 -4.48
N ASP A 45 8.53 10.69 -4.22
CA ASP A 45 7.08 10.66 -3.97
C ASP A 45 6.30 10.11 -5.19
N LEU A 46 6.69 10.51 -6.41
CA LEU A 46 6.12 9.97 -7.66
C LEU A 46 6.38 8.46 -7.80
N LEU A 47 7.62 8.02 -7.60
CA LEU A 47 7.97 6.59 -7.65
C LEU A 47 7.23 5.81 -6.57
N PHE A 48 7.05 6.39 -5.39
CA PHE A 48 6.31 5.76 -4.30
C PHE A 48 4.85 5.54 -4.64
N SER A 49 4.19 6.49 -5.33
CA SER A 49 2.83 6.25 -5.81
C SER A 49 2.75 5.10 -6.82
N TYR A 50 3.74 4.97 -7.72
CA TYR A 50 3.72 3.94 -8.75
C TYR A 50 4.10 2.55 -8.23
N MET A 51 5.00 2.46 -7.25
CA MET A 51 5.35 1.19 -6.58
C MET A 51 4.16 0.56 -5.83
N ARG A 52 3.12 1.34 -5.53
CA ARG A 52 1.88 0.88 -4.88
C ARG A 52 0.83 0.38 -5.86
N LEU A 53 1.09 0.45 -7.16
CA LEU A 53 0.18 -0.13 -8.15
C LEU A 53 0.29 -1.66 -8.12
N LYS A 54 -0.85 -2.34 -8.33
CA LYS A 54 -0.90 -3.81 -8.45
C LYS A 54 0.12 -4.35 -9.44
N ASN A 55 0.24 -3.66 -10.57
CA ASN A 55 1.28 -3.88 -11.57
C ASN A 55 2.26 -2.70 -11.52
N ALA A 56 3.16 -2.70 -10.53
CA ALA A 56 4.17 -1.65 -10.43
C ALA A 56 5.05 -1.62 -11.69
N PRO A 57 5.26 -0.43 -12.29
CA PRO A 57 6.08 -0.32 -13.50
C PRO A 57 7.54 -0.64 -13.19
N TRP A 58 8.21 -1.26 -14.16
CA TRP A 58 9.63 -1.59 -14.05
C TRP A 58 10.47 -0.32 -14.19
N LEU A 59 11.48 -0.19 -13.33
CA LEU A 59 12.43 0.93 -13.41
C LEU A 59 13.55 0.57 -14.39
N LEU A 60 13.66 1.32 -15.48
CA LEU A 60 14.70 1.15 -16.48
C LEU A 60 15.75 2.25 -16.34
N LEU A 61 16.96 1.88 -15.94
CA LEU A 61 18.10 2.79 -15.95
C LEU A 61 18.65 2.91 -17.38
N VAL A 62 18.80 4.15 -17.86
CA VAL A 62 19.21 4.47 -19.24
C VAL A 62 20.47 5.34 -19.20
N ASP A 63 21.47 5.00 -19.98
CA ASP A 63 22.74 5.74 -20.13
C ASP A 63 23.50 5.97 -18.80
N THR A 64 23.39 5.01 -17.88
CA THR A 64 24.08 5.02 -16.57
C THR A 64 25.21 3.98 -16.47
N GLY A 65 25.41 3.18 -17.52
CA GLY A 65 26.45 2.15 -17.60
C GLY A 65 27.78 2.67 -18.12
N PRO A 66 28.85 1.86 -18.07
CA PRO A 66 30.10 2.18 -18.75
C PRO A 66 29.89 2.28 -20.27
N ASP A 67 30.60 3.21 -20.90
CA ASP A 67 30.54 3.38 -22.36
C ASP A 67 31.18 2.18 -23.07
N LEU A 68 30.70 1.83 -24.26
CA LEU A 68 31.21 0.70 -25.04
C LEU A 68 32.72 0.85 -25.31
N ALA A 69 33.19 2.06 -25.55
CA ALA A 69 34.61 2.36 -25.73
C ALA A 69 35.43 2.05 -24.47
N THR A 70 34.86 2.28 -23.28
CA THR A 70 35.53 1.96 -22.00
C THR A 70 35.58 0.45 -21.75
N LEU A 71 34.50 -0.27 -22.08
CA LEU A 71 34.46 -1.73 -21.98
C LEU A 71 35.44 -2.40 -22.94
N ASP A 72 35.54 -1.91 -24.18
CA ASP A 72 36.51 -2.41 -25.16
C ASP A 72 37.95 -2.15 -24.73
N ALA A 73 38.22 -1.01 -24.11
CA ALA A 73 39.53 -0.68 -23.55
C ALA A 73 39.88 -1.61 -22.37
N GLU A 74 38.94 -1.83 -21.44
CA GLU A 74 39.09 -2.76 -20.32
C GLU A 74 39.29 -4.20 -20.79
N ALA A 75 38.53 -4.65 -21.79
CA ALA A 75 38.67 -5.99 -22.37
C ALA A 75 40.04 -6.19 -23.05
N LYS A 76 40.55 -5.19 -23.76
CA LYS A 76 41.89 -5.21 -24.37
C LYS A 76 43.00 -5.19 -23.32
N GLN A 77 42.83 -4.44 -22.23
CA GLN A 77 43.76 -4.42 -21.11
C GLN A 77 43.78 -5.76 -20.37
N ALA A 78 42.61 -6.38 -20.16
CA ALA A 78 42.50 -7.70 -19.55
C ALA A 78 43.10 -8.81 -20.44
N ALA A 79 43.00 -8.68 -21.77
CA ALA A 79 43.63 -9.61 -22.72
C ALA A 79 45.16 -9.45 -22.83
N GLN A 80 45.71 -8.28 -22.45
CA GLN A 80 47.14 -8.01 -22.42
C GLN A 80 47.80 -8.25 -21.06
N ALA A 81 47.00 -8.47 -20.00
CA ALA A 81 47.51 -8.79 -18.68
C ALA A 81 47.97 -10.25 -18.63
N ASP A 82 49.24 -10.50 -18.94
CA ASP A 82 49.93 -11.71 -18.47
C ASP A 82 49.81 -11.77 -16.94
N PHE A 83 49.46 -12.96 -16.42
CA PHE A 83 49.19 -13.26 -15.01
C PHE A 83 49.92 -12.34 -14.01
N PRO A 84 49.21 -11.62 -13.12
CA PRO A 84 49.86 -10.68 -12.21
C PRO A 84 50.71 -11.45 -11.17
N ALA A 85 51.95 -10.98 -10.96
CA ALA A 85 52.79 -11.48 -9.88
C ALA A 85 52.14 -11.17 -8.52
N LEU A 86 52.25 -12.12 -7.57
CA LEU A 86 51.54 -12.21 -6.29
C LEU A 86 51.60 -10.96 -5.36
N GLY A 87 52.37 -9.92 -5.70
CA GLY A 87 52.62 -8.73 -4.88
C GLY A 87 52.03 -7.41 -5.39
N GLU A 88 51.40 -7.37 -6.57
CA GLU A 88 50.89 -6.12 -7.19
C GLU A 88 49.35 -6.03 -7.18
N THR A 89 48.69 -6.60 -6.18
CA THR A 89 47.25 -6.40 -5.98
C THR A 89 46.98 -5.11 -5.22
N THR A 90 47.40 -3.97 -5.76
CA THR A 90 46.66 -2.73 -5.46
C THR A 90 45.48 -2.70 -6.40
N PRO A 91 44.23 -2.83 -5.93
CA PRO A 91 43.09 -2.59 -6.78
C PRO A 91 43.17 -1.13 -7.20
N LYS A 92 43.65 -0.88 -8.43
CA LYS A 92 43.30 0.34 -9.14
C LYS A 92 41.79 0.28 -9.21
N GLU A 93 41.14 1.09 -8.39
CA GLU A 93 39.73 1.43 -8.55
C GLU A 93 39.63 2.15 -9.91
N SER A 94 39.60 1.39 -11.00
CA SER A 94 38.80 1.78 -12.16
C SER A 94 37.39 2.03 -11.65
N GLU A 95 36.57 2.82 -12.32
CA GLU A 95 35.24 3.22 -11.83
C GLU A 95 34.09 2.31 -12.34
N PRO A 96 34.00 0.98 -12.05
CA PRO A 96 32.72 0.28 -12.19
C PRO A 96 31.76 0.59 -11.02
N LYS A 97 32.15 1.50 -10.11
CA LYS A 97 31.30 2.01 -9.01
C LYS A 97 30.17 2.94 -9.49
N SER A 98 30.22 3.46 -10.72
CA SER A 98 29.24 4.44 -11.21
C SER A 98 27.82 3.86 -11.36
N PHE A 99 27.64 2.76 -12.10
CA PHE A 99 26.31 2.21 -12.37
C PHE A 99 25.68 1.51 -11.15
N ARG A 100 26.48 0.73 -10.40
CA ARG A 100 26.00 -0.02 -9.24
C ARG A 100 25.40 0.89 -8.17
N ALA A 101 25.96 2.09 -7.99
CA ALA A 101 25.43 3.07 -7.04
C ALA A 101 23.98 3.49 -7.35
N TYR A 102 23.57 3.56 -8.63
CA TYR A 102 22.17 3.84 -9.00
C TYR A 102 21.25 2.67 -8.64
N ILE A 103 21.68 1.43 -8.87
CA ILE A 103 20.92 0.23 -8.51
C ILE A 103 20.77 0.14 -6.99
N GLU A 104 21.85 0.32 -6.24
CA GLU A 104 21.85 0.31 -4.78
C GLU A 104 20.89 1.36 -4.22
N TYR A 105 20.90 2.56 -4.80
CA TYR A 105 19.96 3.61 -4.43
C TYR A 105 18.50 3.25 -4.74
N LEU A 106 18.20 2.67 -5.91
CA LEU A 106 16.82 2.27 -6.24
C LEU A 106 16.32 1.13 -5.35
N LYS A 107 17.18 0.15 -5.01
CA LYS A 107 16.85 -0.89 -4.02
C LYS A 107 16.62 -0.31 -2.64
N TRP A 108 17.45 0.65 -2.23
CA TRP A 108 17.24 1.38 -0.97
C TRP A 108 15.89 2.12 -1.01
N LEU A 109 15.56 2.77 -2.13
CA LEU A 109 14.31 3.50 -2.29
C LEU A 109 13.09 2.58 -2.21
N GLU A 110 13.14 1.40 -2.83
CA GLU A 110 12.13 0.36 -2.69
C GLU A 110 11.97 -0.07 -1.22
N PHE A 111 13.07 -0.25 -0.49
CA PHE A 111 13.04 -0.57 0.93
C PHE A 111 12.47 0.57 1.81
N GLN A 112 12.57 1.83 1.37
CA GLN A 112 11.95 2.96 2.06
C GLN A 112 10.42 3.06 1.85
N GLN A 113 9.81 2.16 1.06
CA GLN A 113 8.35 2.14 0.89
C GLN A 113 7.65 2.04 2.25
N PRO A 114 6.70 2.96 2.55
CA PRO A 114 5.90 2.83 3.76
C PRO A 114 5.13 1.51 3.71
N PRO A 115 5.14 0.73 4.80
CA PRO A 115 4.41 -0.53 4.85
C PRO A 115 2.92 -0.28 4.63
N LEU A 116 2.25 -1.20 3.94
CA LEU A 116 0.80 -1.11 3.74
C LEU A 116 0.08 -1.14 5.09
N ASN A 117 -0.87 -0.22 5.27
CA ASN A 117 -1.73 -0.20 6.44
C ASN A 117 -2.75 -1.36 6.40
N TYR A 118 -3.52 -1.55 7.47
CA TYR A 118 -4.47 -2.67 7.57
C TYR A 118 -5.50 -2.69 6.42
N LEU A 119 -6.07 -1.52 6.06
CA LEU A 119 -7.05 -1.43 4.97
C LEU A 119 -6.39 -1.66 3.61
N GLU A 120 -5.22 -1.06 3.38
CA GLU A 120 -4.45 -1.19 2.14
C GLU A 120 -4.03 -2.64 1.88
N ARG A 121 -3.58 -3.37 2.91
CA ARG A 121 -3.19 -4.78 2.76
C ARG A 121 -4.34 -5.62 2.22
N THR A 122 -5.54 -5.44 2.78
CA THR A 122 -6.71 -6.23 2.40
C THR A 122 -7.29 -5.80 1.05
N THR A 123 -7.32 -4.49 0.78
CA THR A 123 -7.97 -3.94 -0.41
C THR A 123 -7.04 -3.91 -1.63
N LEU A 124 -5.82 -3.39 -1.51
CA LEU A 124 -4.92 -3.20 -2.64
C LEU A 124 -4.36 -4.53 -3.16
N THR A 125 -4.03 -5.46 -2.27
CA THR A 125 -3.42 -6.74 -2.68
C THR A 125 -4.37 -7.61 -3.50
N SER A 126 -5.66 -7.61 -3.17
CA SER A 126 -6.64 -8.55 -3.74
C SER A 126 -7.62 -7.92 -4.71
N PHE A 127 -7.97 -6.65 -4.52
CA PHE A 127 -9.10 -6.02 -5.21
C PHE A 127 -8.72 -4.80 -6.06
N GLN A 128 -7.45 -4.38 -6.05
CA GLN A 128 -6.99 -3.33 -6.95
C GLN A 128 -7.25 -3.74 -8.41
N ASP A 129 -7.92 -2.86 -9.14
CA ASP A 129 -8.33 -3.01 -10.55
C ASP A 129 -9.07 -4.34 -10.82
N TRP A 130 -9.82 -4.84 -9.83
CA TRP A 130 -10.61 -6.07 -9.95
C TRP A 130 -12.10 -5.73 -10.00
N MET A 131 -12.75 -5.98 -11.15
CA MET A 131 -14.18 -5.74 -11.30
C MET A 131 -15.00 -6.76 -10.52
N GLN A 132 -15.92 -6.27 -9.69
CA GLN A 132 -16.86 -7.09 -8.92
C GLN A 132 -18.29 -6.63 -9.21
N SER A 133 -19.21 -7.59 -9.31
CA SER A 133 -20.63 -7.27 -9.33
C SER A 133 -21.08 -6.87 -7.92
N PRO A 134 -21.82 -5.75 -7.76
CA PRO A 134 -22.37 -5.39 -6.46
C PRO A 134 -23.27 -6.51 -5.92
N LEU A 135 -23.11 -6.84 -4.65
CA LEU A 135 -23.94 -7.85 -3.99
C LEU A 135 -25.41 -7.42 -3.99
N GLN A 136 -26.33 -8.39 -4.10
CA GLN A 136 -27.78 -8.19 -4.02
C GLN A 136 -28.40 -9.00 -2.87
N PRO A 137 -28.15 -8.64 -1.59
CA PRO A 137 -28.56 -9.47 -0.44
C PRO A 137 -30.08 -9.65 -0.28
N LEU A 138 -30.88 -8.80 -0.93
CA LEU A 138 -32.34 -8.92 -0.93
C LEU A 138 -32.84 -9.99 -1.90
N SER A 139 -32.15 -10.14 -3.04
CA SER A 139 -32.54 -11.06 -4.10
C SER A 139 -31.85 -12.41 -3.95
N ASP A 140 -30.60 -12.42 -3.49
CA ASP A 140 -29.74 -13.60 -3.45
C ASP A 140 -29.38 -13.97 -2.02
N ASN A 141 -29.45 -15.27 -1.71
CA ASN A 141 -28.93 -15.80 -0.46
C ASN A 141 -27.40 -15.80 -0.51
N LEU A 142 -26.78 -14.97 0.33
CA LEU A 142 -25.32 -14.88 0.41
C LEU A 142 -24.72 -16.16 1.02
N GLU A 143 -23.54 -16.53 0.53
CA GLU A 143 -22.79 -17.68 1.03
C GLU A 143 -22.21 -17.42 2.42
N SER A 144 -21.93 -18.50 3.17
CA SER A 144 -21.34 -18.40 4.51
C SER A 144 -20.00 -17.65 4.51
N ALA A 145 -19.18 -17.84 3.47
CA ALA A 145 -17.91 -17.14 3.32
C ALA A 145 -18.11 -15.61 3.20
N THR A 146 -19.18 -15.16 2.54
CA THR A 146 -19.49 -13.72 2.42
C THR A 146 -19.80 -13.11 3.79
N TYR A 147 -20.57 -13.81 4.63
CA TYR A 147 -20.84 -13.34 6.00
C TYR A 147 -19.59 -13.36 6.88
N GLU A 148 -18.72 -14.34 6.75
CA GLU A 148 -17.44 -14.38 7.47
C GLU A 148 -16.58 -13.16 7.16
N ILE A 149 -16.50 -12.74 5.88
CA ILE A 149 -15.82 -11.50 5.49
C ILE A 149 -16.49 -10.27 6.12
N PHE A 150 -17.83 -10.22 6.16
CA PHE A 150 -18.54 -9.14 6.85
C PHE A 150 -18.25 -9.11 8.35
N GLU A 151 -18.12 -10.26 8.99
CA GLU A 151 -17.83 -10.43 10.43
C GLU A 151 -16.40 -10.02 10.79
N GLY A 152 -15.48 -10.07 9.82
CA GLY A 152 -14.09 -9.66 9.98
C GLY A 152 -13.84 -8.17 10.19
N ASP A 153 -14.87 -7.30 10.07
CA ASP A 153 -14.77 -5.87 10.35
C ASP A 153 -15.20 -5.54 11.80
N PRO A 154 -14.25 -5.40 12.74
CA PRO A 154 -14.59 -5.10 14.13
C PRO A 154 -15.12 -3.68 14.32
N VAL A 155 -14.66 -2.71 13.52
CA VAL A 155 -15.02 -1.30 13.67
C VAL A 155 -16.52 -1.13 13.43
N LYS A 156 -17.03 -1.70 12.34
CA LYS A 156 -18.48 -1.69 12.04
C LYS A 156 -19.30 -2.16 13.24
N TYR A 157 -19.02 -3.34 13.80
CA TYR A 157 -19.84 -3.88 14.88
C TYR A 157 -19.66 -3.18 16.22
N ASN A 158 -18.48 -2.61 16.50
CA ASN A 158 -18.27 -1.79 17.69
C ASN A 158 -19.08 -0.49 17.58
N GLN A 159 -19.09 0.17 16.41
CA GLN A 159 -19.93 1.36 16.21
C GLN A 159 -21.42 1.06 16.37
N TYR A 160 -21.89 -0.10 15.90
CA TYR A 160 -23.29 -0.52 16.14
C TYR A 160 -23.56 -0.77 17.63
N GLU A 161 -22.63 -1.38 18.37
CA GLU A 161 -22.76 -1.61 19.82
C GLU A 161 -22.85 -0.29 20.57
N GLU A 162 -21.94 0.65 20.31
CA GLU A 162 -21.92 2.00 20.90
C GLU A 162 -23.22 2.76 20.59
N ALA A 163 -23.67 2.77 19.34
CA ALA A 163 -24.91 3.44 18.95
C ALA A 163 -26.15 2.85 19.64
N ILE A 164 -26.20 1.51 19.82
CA ILE A 164 -27.28 0.85 20.56
C ILE A 164 -27.19 1.22 22.04
N ALA A 165 -26.00 1.24 22.63
CA ALA A 165 -25.79 1.59 24.03
C ALA A 165 -26.24 3.04 24.32
N GLU A 166 -25.86 3.99 23.46
CA GLU A 166 -26.30 5.39 23.58
C GLU A 166 -27.83 5.51 23.46
N ALA A 167 -28.45 4.81 22.51
CA ALA A 167 -29.89 4.83 22.34
C ALA A 167 -30.64 4.24 23.56
N LEU A 168 -30.11 3.18 24.17
CA LEU A 168 -30.68 2.57 25.39
C LEU A 168 -30.49 3.46 26.62
N ALA A 169 -29.33 4.10 26.77
CA ALA A 169 -29.07 5.05 27.84
C ALA A 169 -30.02 6.27 27.74
N GLU A 170 -30.15 6.85 26.54
CA GLU A 170 -31.09 7.95 26.30
C GLU A 170 -32.53 7.53 26.59
N TRP A 171 -32.93 6.31 26.19
CA TRP A 171 -34.27 5.78 26.45
C TRP A 171 -34.60 5.75 27.96
N LYS A 172 -33.64 5.32 28.76
CA LYS A 172 -33.73 5.26 30.22
C LYS A 172 -33.77 6.66 30.84
N ASP A 173 -32.89 7.55 30.40
CA ASP A 173 -32.80 8.91 30.94
C ASP A 173 -34.05 9.75 30.66
N LEU A 174 -34.67 9.54 29.49
CA LEU A 174 -35.93 10.17 29.11
C LEU A 174 -37.16 9.48 29.74
N GLY A 175 -37.00 8.38 30.47
CA GLY A 175 -38.10 7.65 31.09
C GLY A 175 -39.15 7.14 30.10
N ARG A 176 -38.73 6.78 28.88
CA ARG A 176 -39.65 6.34 27.82
C ARG A 176 -40.32 5.02 28.21
N ALA A 177 -41.57 4.84 27.77
CA ALA A 177 -42.33 3.62 28.03
C ALA A 177 -41.60 2.39 27.48
N TYR A 178 -41.53 1.33 28.28
CA TYR A 178 -40.99 0.04 27.85
C TYR A 178 -41.97 -0.67 26.92
N SER A 179 -41.44 -1.35 25.90
CA SER A 179 -42.24 -2.08 24.92
C SER A 179 -42.85 -3.37 25.48
N SER A 180 -42.29 -3.90 26.57
CA SER A 180 -42.74 -5.13 27.22
C SER A 180 -43.43 -4.86 28.56
N PRO A 181 -44.47 -5.64 28.94
CA PRO A 181 -45.08 -5.60 30.27
C PRO A 181 -44.11 -5.89 31.42
N LYS A 182 -42.95 -6.49 31.12
CA LYS A 182 -41.87 -6.80 32.08
C LYS A 182 -40.83 -5.67 32.21
N GLY A 183 -41.04 -4.52 31.57
CA GLY A 183 -40.11 -3.38 31.63
C GLY A 183 -38.87 -3.56 30.74
N ALA A 184 -39.02 -4.20 29.58
CA ALA A 184 -37.95 -4.40 28.60
C ALA A 184 -38.21 -3.63 27.29
N VAL A 185 -37.12 -3.20 26.63
CA VAL A 185 -37.12 -2.56 25.31
C VAL A 185 -37.04 -3.63 24.23
N VAL A 186 -37.91 -3.57 23.22
CA VAL A 186 -37.86 -4.54 22.11
C VAL A 186 -36.94 -4.04 21.01
N ILE A 187 -35.87 -4.79 20.72
CA ILE A 187 -34.96 -4.55 19.59
C ILE A 187 -35.27 -5.53 18.47
N ALA A 188 -35.51 -5.01 17.26
CA ALA A 188 -35.67 -5.81 16.04
C ALA A 188 -34.44 -5.65 15.14
N VAL A 189 -33.71 -6.74 14.91
CA VAL A 189 -32.57 -6.77 13.97
C VAL A 189 -33.08 -7.22 12.60
N ALA A 190 -33.35 -6.27 11.71
CA ALA A 190 -33.80 -6.54 10.35
C ALA A 190 -32.61 -7.00 9.48
N GLY A 191 -32.61 -8.26 9.07
CA GLY A 191 -31.48 -8.86 8.34
C GLY A 191 -30.33 -9.27 9.27
N SER A 192 -30.60 -10.18 10.20
CA SER A 192 -29.63 -10.59 11.23
C SER A 192 -28.44 -11.39 10.70
N GLY A 193 -28.52 -11.93 9.48
CA GLY A 193 -27.48 -12.79 8.90
C GLY A 193 -27.14 -13.94 9.84
N ARG A 194 -25.87 -14.07 10.20
CA ARG A 194 -25.37 -15.07 11.17
C ARG A 194 -25.42 -14.60 12.64
N GLY A 195 -26.05 -13.45 12.92
CA GLY A 195 -26.30 -12.93 14.27
C GLY A 195 -25.22 -12.05 14.94
N PRO A 196 -24.20 -11.48 14.27
CA PRO A 196 -23.24 -10.63 14.97
C PRO A 196 -23.90 -9.38 15.56
N LEU A 197 -24.84 -8.73 14.86
CA LEU A 197 -25.58 -7.57 15.39
C LEU A 197 -26.51 -7.93 16.56
N VAL A 198 -27.07 -9.14 16.58
CA VAL A 198 -27.86 -9.64 17.72
C VAL A 198 -26.96 -9.73 18.96
N THR A 199 -25.74 -10.26 18.80
CA THR A 199 -24.75 -10.33 19.87
C THR A 199 -24.39 -8.93 20.38
N ARG A 200 -24.18 -7.96 19.48
CA ARG A 200 -23.86 -6.57 19.85
C ARG A 200 -25.00 -5.88 20.61
N ALA A 201 -26.25 -6.08 20.19
CA ALA A 201 -27.41 -5.55 20.89
C ALA A 201 -27.53 -6.08 22.34
N LEU A 202 -27.32 -7.38 22.54
CA LEU A 202 -27.35 -7.99 23.88
C LEU A 202 -26.19 -7.50 24.78
N LYS A 203 -25.01 -7.25 24.22
CA LYS A 203 -23.88 -6.66 24.95
C LYS A 203 -24.18 -5.23 25.39
N ALA A 204 -24.66 -4.38 24.49
CA ALA A 204 -25.05 -3.01 24.79
C ALA A 204 -26.15 -2.93 25.87
N ALA A 205 -27.13 -3.85 25.83
CA ALA A 205 -28.15 -3.97 26.86
C ALA A 205 -27.57 -4.32 28.24
N ASN A 206 -26.64 -5.27 28.30
CA ASN A 206 -25.94 -5.63 29.54
C ASN A 206 -25.09 -4.48 30.09
N GLU A 207 -24.42 -3.72 29.23
CA GLU A 207 -23.60 -2.58 29.62
C GLU A 207 -24.43 -1.42 30.20
N THR A 208 -25.54 -1.09 29.55
CA THR A 208 -26.44 0.01 29.97
C THR A 208 -27.36 -0.38 31.14
N GLY A 209 -27.49 -1.67 31.42
CA GLY A 209 -28.42 -2.22 32.40
C GLY A 209 -29.89 -2.06 32.01
N VAL A 210 -30.19 -1.80 30.74
CA VAL A 210 -31.55 -1.74 30.20
C VAL A 210 -31.94 -3.13 29.72
N ALA A 211 -33.02 -3.68 30.25
CA ALA A 211 -33.51 -4.99 29.83
C ALA A 211 -34.01 -4.94 28.39
N VAL A 212 -33.57 -5.90 27.57
CA VAL A 212 -33.95 -6.09 26.16
C VAL A 212 -34.40 -7.53 25.94
#